data_AF-A0A2E9GZ43-F1
#
_entry.id   AF-A0A2E9GZ43-F1
#
_cell.length_a   1.000
_cell.length_b   1.000
_cell.length_c   1.000
_cell.angle_alpha   90.00
_cell.angle_beta   90.00
_cell.angle_gamma   90.00
#
_symmetry.space_group_name_H-M   'P 1'
#
loop_
_entity.id
_entity.type
_entity.pdbx_description
1 polymer ?
#
loop_
_entity_poly.entity_id
_entity_poly.type
_entity_poly.pdbx_seq_one_letter_code
_entity_poly.pdbx_strand_id
1 'polypeptide(L)'
;MEINSYQEFIQMAKQQPEPQRLLLVLAKAQMPDQPTEAQKAQFEQQAGGNLEPVLCVDKLPEEIEDFQTLVEESKRTDIDWDIAFISAMDGRGGHPVSSDEATQPLEMMVEQIQAGMIKHFLTVNKQGELVQVM
;
A
#
# COMPACT_ATOMS: atom_id res chain seq x y z
N MET A 1 -2.53 -9.05 17.53
CA MET A 1 -2.16 -7.65 17.84
C MET A 1 -2.67 -6.85 16.66
N GLU A 2 -3.56 -5.89 16.89
CA GLU A 2 -4.11 -5.05 15.82
C GLU A 2 -3.19 -3.85 15.61
N ILE A 3 -2.87 -3.53 14.36
CA ILE A 3 -2.09 -2.35 13.98
C ILE A 3 -3.05 -1.17 13.91
N ASN A 4 -2.83 -0.15 14.74
CA ASN A 4 -3.74 1.00 14.88
C ASN A 4 -3.20 2.29 14.23
N SER A 5 -1.92 2.29 13.84
CA SER A 5 -1.31 3.43 13.14
C SER A 5 -0.19 2.97 12.20
N TYR A 6 0.17 3.83 11.24
CA TYR A 6 1.35 3.62 10.41
C TYR A 6 2.64 3.53 11.24
N GLN A 7 2.78 4.37 12.27
CA GLN A 7 3.95 4.34 13.14
C GLN A 7 4.09 3.00 13.87
N GLU A 8 2.98 2.45 14.37
CA GLU A 8 2.96 1.14 15.02
C GLU A 8 3.39 0.04 14.03
N PHE A 9 2.90 0.08 12.79
CA PHE A 9 3.34 -0.84 11.74
C PHE A 9 4.85 -0.80 11.50
N ILE A 10 5.43 0.40 11.33
CA ILE A 10 6.87 0.57 11.13
C ILE A 10 7.67 0.06 12.32
N GLN A 11 7.23 0.35 13.55
CA GLN A 11 7.89 -0.18 14.75
C GLN A 11 7.84 -1.71 14.81
N MET A 12 6.69 -2.30 14.50
CA MET A 12 6.54 -3.75 14.46
C MET A 12 7.42 -4.39 13.38
N ALA A 13 7.54 -3.77 12.21
CA ALA A 13 8.44 -4.24 11.15
C ALA A 13 9.90 -4.21 11.60
N LYS A 14 10.33 -3.13 12.26
CA LYS A 14 11.69 -2.99 12.80
C LYS A 14 12.01 -3.94 13.97
N GLN A 15 10.99 -4.44 14.66
CA GLN A 15 11.14 -5.39 15.78
C GLN A 15 11.15 -6.86 15.35
N GLN A 16 10.92 -7.16 14.06
CA GLN A 16 11.00 -8.53 13.58
C GLN A 16 12.42 -9.10 13.75
N PRO A 17 12.56 -10.41 14.00
CA PRO A 17 13.89 -11.04 14.11
C PRO A 17 14.72 -10.90 12.83
N GLU A 18 14.04 -10.92 11.68
CA GLU A 18 14.65 -10.73 10.36
C GLU A 18 14.28 -9.33 9.83
N PRO A 19 15.22 -8.60 9.20
CA PRO A 19 14.92 -7.29 8.62
C PRO A 19 13.82 -7.38 7.57
N GLN A 20 12.89 -6.44 7.60
CA GLN A 20 11.75 -6.43 6.70
C GLN A 20 12.05 -5.65 5.43
N ARG A 21 11.49 -6.09 4.30
CA ARG A 21 11.29 -5.25 3.11
C ARG A 21 9.79 -5.03 2.92
N LEU A 22 9.40 -3.77 2.81
CA LEU A 22 8.02 -3.36 2.63
C LEU A 22 7.71 -3.31 1.13
N LEU A 23 6.56 -3.86 0.76
CA LEU A 23 6.01 -3.78 -0.58
C LEU A 23 4.87 -2.76 -0.56
N LEU A 24 4.93 -1.78 -1.44
CA LEU A 24 3.93 -0.72 -1.51
C LEU A 24 3.34 -0.65 -2.92
N VAL A 25 2.02 -0.69 -3.00
CA VAL A 25 1.27 -0.45 -4.22
C VAL A 25 0.37 0.75 -3.99
N LEU A 26 0.60 1.82 -4.74
CA LEU A 26 -0.23 3.02 -4.72
C LEU A 26 -1.31 2.88 -5.79
N ALA A 27 -2.55 3.09 -5.39
CA ALA A 27 -3.70 2.95 -6.27
C ALA A 27 -4.49 4.26 -6.37
N LYS A 28 -5.01 4.51 -7.57
CA LYS A 28 -5.97 5.58 -7.85
C LYS A 28 -7.37 5.00 -7.78
N ALA A 29 -8.26 5.66 -7.04
CA ALA A 29 -9.68 5.34 -7.07
C ALA A 29 -10.28 5.87 -8.36
N GLN A 30 -10.93 4.98 -9.12
CA GLN A 30 -11.57 5.33 -10.37
C GLN A 30 -13.04 4.94 -10.38
N MET A 31 -13.82 5.82 -10.99
CA MET A 31 -15.21 5.52 -11.32
C MET A 31 -15.20 4.73 -12.64
N PRO A 32 -15.88 3.57 -12.72
CA PRO A 32 -15.97 2.82 -13.97
C PRO A 32 -16.68 3.65 -15.06
N ASP A 33 -16.38 3.38 -16.34
CA ASP A 33 -16.89 4.16 -17.49
C ASP A 33 -18.43 4.22 -17.57
N GLN A 34 -19.11 3.17 -17.10
CA GLN A 34 -20.57 3.10 -17.01
C GLN A 34 -20.98 2.72 -15.58
N PRO A 35 -20.87 3.64 -14.63
CA PRO A 35 -21.12 3.37 -13.23
C PRO A 35 -22.63 3.36 -12.98
N THR A 36 -23.11 2.34 -12.28
CA THR A 36 -24.49 2.33 -11.76
C THR A 36 -24.68 3.47 -10.76
N GLU A 37 -25.92 3.93 -10.53
CA GLU A 37 -26.19 4.99 -9.54
C GLU A 37 -25.67 4.65 -8.14
N ALA A 38 -25.72 3.36 -7.75
CA ALA A 38 -25.15 2.88 -6.50
C ALA A 38 -23.62 3.01 -6.45
N GLN A 39 -22.91 2.68 -7.52
CA GLN A 39 -21.46 2.85 -7.61
C GLN A 39 -21.05 4.32 -7.64
N LYS A 40 -21.84 5.19 -8.27
CA LYS A 40 -21.63 6.65 -8.20
C LYS A 40 -21.74 7.15 -6.76
N ALA A 41 -22.82 6.78 -6.06
CA ALA A 41 -23.03 7.19 -4.67
C ALA A 41 -21.93 6.66 -3.72
N GLN A 42 -21.44 5.43 -3.95
CA GLN A 42 -20.31 4.88 -3.19
C GLN A 42 -19.01 5.61 -3.49
N PHE A 43 -18.72 5.93 -4.76
CA PHE A 43 -17.54 6.70 -5.15
C PHE A 43 -17.56 8.12 -4.59
N GLU A 44 -18.72 8.80 -4.61
CA GLU A 44 -18.92 10.12 -4.01
C GLU A 44 -18.72 10.10 -2.48
N GLN A 45 -18.98 8.98 -1.83
CA GLN A 45 -18.71 8.75 -0.40
C GLN A 45 -17.31 8.21 -0.13
N GLN A 46 -16.43 8.14 -1.14
CA GLN A 46 -15.09 7.52 -1.06
C GLN A 46 -15.11 6.06 -0.56
N ALA A 47 -16.27 5.40 -0.70
CA ALA A 47 -16.57 4.06 -0.19
C ALA A 47 -16.74 3.03 -1.32
N GLY A 48 -16.34 3.35 -2.55
CA GLY A 48 -16.38 2.44 -3.69
C GLY A 48 -15.73 3.02 -4.94
N GLY A 49 -15.49 2.17 -5.93
CA GLY A 49 -14.72 2.46 -7.15
C GLY A 49 -13.79 1.31 -7.49
N ASN A 50 -13.32 1.25 -8.74
CA ASN A 50 -12.23 0.35 -9.09
C ASN A 50 -10.93 0.98 -8.59
N LEU A 51 -10.08 0.21 -7.93
CA LEU A 51 -8.76 0.66 -7.52
C LEU A 51 -7.77 0.24 -8.60
N GLU A 52 -7.22 1.22 -9.31
CA GLU A 52 -6.19 0.98 -10.31
C GLU A 52 -4.80 1.17 -9.67
N PRO A 53 -3.96 0.12 -9.58
CA PRO A 53 -2.55 0.27 -9.24
C PRO A 53 -1.84 1.17 -10.25
N VAL A 54 -1.23 2.26 -9.78
CA VAL A 54 -0.56 3.24 -10.64
C VAL A 54 0.94 3.35 -10.38
N LEU A 55 1.39 2.97 -9.17
CA LEU A 55 2.79 2.91 -8.80
C LEU A 55 3.03 1.70 -7.90
N CYS A 56 4.19 1.08 -8.04
CA CYS A 56 4.66 0.05 -7.14
C CYS A 56 6.12 0.34 -6.76
N VAL A 57 6.44 0.15 -5.48
CA VAL A 57 7.79 0.39 -4.95
C VAL A 57 8.02 -0.50 -3.74
N ASP A 58 9.26 -0.95 -3.57
CA ASP A 58 9.71 -1.59 -2.34
C ASP A 58 10.61 -0.64 -1.55
N LYS A 59 10.52 -0.71 -0.22
CA LYS A 59 11.28 0.14 0.72
C LYS A 59 11.67 -0.64 1.96
N LEU A 60 12.78 -0.27 2.58
CA LEU A 60 13.10 -0.66 3.95
C LEU A 60 12.30 0.20 4.94
N PRO A 61 11.96 -0.31 6.14
CA PRO A 61 11.25 0.46 7.15
C PRO A 61 11.90 1.80 7.53
N GLU A 62 13.23 1.88 7.51
CA GLU A 62 14.01 3.09 7.77
C GLU A 62 13.96 4.14 6.63
N GLU A 63 13.61 3.74 5.41
CA GLU A 63 13.49 4.68 4.28
C GLU A 63 12.19 5.49 4.32
N ILE A 64 11.17 4.97 5.02
CA ILE A 64 9.84 5.55 5.10
C ILE A 64 9.32 5.53 6.55
N GLU A 65 10.15 5.94 7.51
CA GLU A 65 9.71 5.97 8.92
C GLU A 65 8.48 6.86 9.14
N ASP A 66 8.45 7.99 8.44
CA ASP A 66 7.28 8.86 8.30
C ASP A 66 6.66 8.61 6.92
N PHE A 67 5.37 8.28 6.89
CA PHE A 67 4.62 8.04 5.67
C PHE A 67 4.65 9.27 4.72
N GLN A 68 4.79 10.49 5.26
CA GLN A 68 4.94 11.68 4.44
C GLN A 68 6.18 11.63 3.54
N THR A 69 7.22 10.90 3.93
CA THR A 69 8.39 10.65 3.08
C THR A 69 7.99 9.97 1.77
N LEU A 70 7.17 8.91 1.85
CA LEU A 70 6.65 8.22 0.67
C LEU A 70 5.75 9.14 -0.17
N VAL A 71 4.90 9.94 0.47
CA VAL A 71 4.03 10.91 -0.20
C VAL A 71 4.85 11.93 -0.98
N GLU A 72 5.91 12.48 -0.39
CA GLU A 72 6.79 13.45 -1.04
C GLU A 72 7.61 12.84 -2.18
N GLU A 73 8.11 11.61 -2.02
CA GLU A 73 8.80 10.90 -3.09
C GLU A 73 7.87 10.62 -4.27
N SER A 74 6.64 10.17 -4.00
CA SER A 74 5.66 9.84 -5.04
C SER A 74 5.31 11.05 -5.91
N LYS A 75 5.37 12.28 -5.39
CA LYS A 75 5.12 13.50 -6.17
C LYS A 75 6.12 13.70 -7.32
N ARG A 76 7.31 13.08 -7.25
CA ARG A 76 8.36 13.21 -8.27
C ARG A 76 8.09 12.36 -9.53
N THR A 77 7.09 11.49 -9.49
CA THR A 77 6.71 10.64 -10.63
C THR A 77 5.65 11.28 -11.53
N ASP A 78 5.09 12.43 -11.12
CA ASP A 78 3.93 13.08 -11.74
C ASP A 78 2.67 12.20 -11.85
N ILE A 79 2.60 11.09 -11.08
CA ILE A 79 1.46 10.17 -11.04
C ILE A 79 0.66 10.41 -9.76
N ASP A 80 -0.64 10.66 -9.93
CA ASP A 80 -1.58 10.83 -8.81
C ASP A 80 -2.13 9.48 -8.33
N TRP A 81 -2.34 9.36 -7.02
CA TRP A 81 -2.86 8.16 -6.33
C TRP A 81 -3.75 8.60 -5.17
N ASP A 82 -4.55 7.71 -4.59
CA ASP A 82 -5.45 8.05 -3.47
C ASP A 82 -5.16 7.24 -2.21
N ILE A 83 -4.72 6.00 -2.40
CA ILE A 83 -4.53 5.03 -1.33
C ILE A 83 -3.27 4.19 -1.54
N ALA A 84 -2.62 3.81 -0.46
CA ALA A 84 -1.46 2.92 -0.47
C ALA A 84 -1.83 1.59 0.20
N PHE A 85 -1.52 0.49 -0.48
CA PHE A 85 -1.53 -0.85 0.08
C PHE A 85 -0.12 -1.25 0.45
N ILE A 86 0.04 -1.82 1.65
CA ILE A 86 1.35 -2.16 2.20
C ILE A 86 1.35 -3.61 2.69
N SER A 87 2.41 -4.33 2.32
CA SER A 87 2.76 -5.65 2.85
C SER A 87 4.23 -5.65 3.30
N ALA A 88 4.64 -6.66 4.06
CA ALA A 88 6.02 -6.83 4.50
C ALA A 88 6.52 -8.24 4.16
N MET A 89 7.80 -8.33 3.80
CA MET A 89 8.52 -9.57 3.53
C MET A 89 9.66 -9.74 4.52
N ASP A 90 9.71 -10.93 5.13
CA ASP A 90 10.82 -11.33 5.98
C ASP A 90 12.10 -11.48 5.15
N GLY A 91 13.15 -10.83 5.62
CA GLY A 91 14.52 -11.09 5.20
C GLY A 91 15.03 -12.47 5.60
N ARG A 92 16.31 -12.71 5.35
CA ARG A 92 16.96 -13.97 5.67
C ARG A 92 18.39 -13.77 6.14
N GLY A 93 18.71 -14.33 7.31
CA GLY A 93 20.08 -14.33 7.82
C GLY A 93 20.56 -12.93 8.21
N GLY A 94 19.67 -12.08 8.71
CA GLY A 94 19.98 -10.71 9.11
C GLY A 94 20.06 -9.72 7.96
N HIS A 95 19.59 -10.09 6.76
CA HIS A 95 19.53 -9.22 5.59
C HIS A 95 18.10 -9.13 5.07
N PRO A 96 17.61 -7.92 4.71
CA PRO A 96 16.31 -7.80 4.06
C PRO A 96 16.34 -8.51 2.70
N VAL A 97 15.17 -8.93 2.23
CA VAL A 97 14.97 -9.40 0.85
C VAL A 97 15.55 -8.35 -0.11
N SER A 98 16.20 -8.76 -1.19
CA SER A 98 16.69 -7.80 -2.19
C SER A 98 15.53 -7.18 -3.00
N SER A 99 15.73 -6.00 -3.59
CA SER A 99 14.69 -5.42 -4.45
C SER A 99 14.40 -6.30 -5.68
N ASP A 100 15.41 -6.98 -6.22
CA ASP A 100 15.23 -7.93 -7.33
C ASP A 100 14.30 -9.08 -6.92
N GLU A 101 14.51 -9.67 -5.73
CA GLU A 101 13.65 -10.73 -5.19
C GLU A 101 12.24 -10.24 -4.80
N ALA A 102 12.08 -8.95 -4.50
CA ALA A 102 10.80 -8.33 -4.18
C ALA A 102 9.90 -8.10 -5.40
N THR A 103 10.47 -8.13 -6.62
CA THR A 103 9.75 -7.82 -7.86
C THR A 103 8.53 -8.74 -8.08
N GLN A 104 8.72 -10.05 -8.04
CA GLN A 104 7.62 -11.01 -8.25
C GLN A 104 6.52 -10.89 -7.16
N PRO A 105 6.85 -10.84 -5.85
CA PRO A 105 5.87 -10.56 -4.80
C PRO A 105 5.08 -9.25 -5.01
N LEU A 106 5.74 -8.20 -5.51
CA LEU A 106 5.11 -6.92 -5.81
C LEU A 106 4.12 -7.04 -6.97
N GLU A 107 4.47 -7.78 -8.03
CA GLU A 107 3.55 -8.10 -9.13
C GLU A 107 2.33 -8.89 -8.64
N MET A 108 2.54 -9.91 -7.80
CA MET A 108 1.43 -10.66 -7.19
C MET A 108 0.54 -9.79 -6.31
N MET A 109 1.09 -8.78 -5.64
CA MET A 109 0.34 -7.83 -4.84
C MET A 109 -0.54 -6.94 -5.73
N VAL A 110 -0.03 -6.49 -6.88
CA VAL A 110 -0.81 -5.74 -7.89
C VAL A 110 -1.99 -6.57 -8.38
N GLU A 111 -1.77 -7.84 -8.74
CA GLU A 111 -2.83 -8.75 -9.20
C GLU A 111 -3.91 -8.97 -8.12
N GLN A 112 -3.51 -9.12 -6.85
CA GLN A 112 -4.44 -9.25 -5.74
C GLN A 112 -5.31 -7.99 -5.56
N ILE A 113 -4.72 -6.80 -5.67
CA ILE A 113 -5.45 -5.53 -5.56
C ILE A 113 -6.46 -5.41 -6.71
N GLN A 114 -6.06 -5.72 -7.95
CA GLN A 114 -6.95 -5.72 -9.11
C GLN A 114 -8.08 -6.74 -8.98
N ALA A 115 -7.84 -7.88 -8.32
CA ALA A 115 -8.85 -8.88 -8.01
C ALA A 115 -9.73 -8.52 -6.79
N GLY A 116 -9.51 -7.38 -6.14
CA GLY A 116 -10.24 -6.94 -4.94
C GLY A 116 -9.85 -7.69 -3.66
N MET A 117 -8.76 -8.47 -3.68
CA MET A 117 -8.24 -9.23 -2.53
C MET A 117 -7.37 -8.33 -1.64
N ILE A 118 -7.96 -7.26 -1.11
CA ILE A 118 -7.23 -6.19 -0.41
C ILE A 118 -7.22 -6.33 1.12
N LYS A 119 -8.01 -7.25 1.68
CA LYS A 119 -8.21 -7.40 3.14
C LYS A 119 -6.95 -7.80 3.91
N HIS A 120 -5.92 -8.28 3.23
CA HIS A 120 -4.67 -8.74 3.82
C HIS A 120 -3.58 -7.65 3.85
N PHE A 121 -3.83 -6.49 3.24
CA PHE A 121 -2.88 -5.39 3.20
C PHE A 121 -3.20 -4.34 4.25
N LEU A 122 -2.16 -3.78 4.85
CA LEU A 122 -2.30 -2.53 5.58
C LEU A 122 -2.63 -1.45 4.55
N THR A 123 -3.68 -0.67 4.81
CA THR A 123 -4.17 0.34 3.87
C THR A 123 -4.07 1.72 4.50
N VAL A 124 -3.45 2.66 3.79
CA VAL A 124 -3.13 4.01 4.30
C VAL A 124 -3.52 5.08 3.29
N ASN A 125 -4.20 6.13 3.72
CA ASN A 125 -4.50 7.30 2.87
C ASN A 125 -3.31 8.26 2.79
N LYS A 126 -3.38 9.28 1.92
CA LYS A 126 -2.33 10.31 1.77
C LYS A 126 -2.02 11.12 3.05
N GLN A 127 -2.91 11.11 4.03
CA GLN A 127 -2.71 11.76 5.33
C GLN A 127 -1.91 10.88 6.29
N GLY A 128 -1.63 9.61 5.94
CA GLY A 128 -0.95 8.65 6.81
C GLY A 128 -1.92 7.92 7.76
N GLU A 129 -3.23 8.07 7.55
CA GLU A 129 -4.25 7.46 8.39
C GLU A 129 -4.58 6.05 7.86
N LEU A 130 -4.75 5.10 8.78
CA LEU A 130 -5.19 3.77 8.41
C LEU A 130 -6.65 3.80 7.95
N VAL A 131 -6.91 3.17 6.81
CA VAL A 131 -8.25 3.05 6.24
C VAL A 131 -8.70 1.61 6.38
N GLN A 132 -9.88 1.40 6.98
CA GLN A 132 -10.54 0.11 6.89
C GLN A 132 -11.32 0.06 5.58
N VAL A 133 -10.86 -0.78 4.66
CA VAL A 133 -11.61 -1.11 3.44
C VAL A 133 -12.53 -2.29 3.79
N MET A 134 -13.84 -2.02 3.92
CA MET A 134 -14.85 -3.02 4.34
C MET A 134 -15.21 -4.00 3.21
#